data_AF-A0A7X5N4S0-F1
#
_entry.id   AF-A0A7X5N4S0-F1
#
_cell.length_a   1.000
_cell.length_b   1.000
_cell.length_c   1.000
_cell.angle_alpha   90.00
_cell.angle_beta   90.00
_cell.angle_gamma   90.00
#
_symmetry.space_group_name_H-M   'P 1'
#
loop_
_entity.id
_entity.type
_entity.pdbx_description
1 polymer ?
#
loop_
_entity_poly.entity_id
_entity_poly.type
_entity_poly.pdbx_seq_one_letter_code
_entity_poly.pdbx_strand_id
1 'polypeptide(L)'
;DGVILPPPLCDSRQTINELDARGIPVVAVASGAPMAQISSVRIDDYQAARAIVAHLIELGHRRIALIKGDPKHTPSALRTNGYL
;
A
#
# COMPACT_ATOMS: atom_id res chain seq x y z
N ASP A 1 11.08 14.18 -17.83
CA ASP A 1 9.87 14.41 -17.02
C ASP A 1 9.08 13.13 -16.85
N GLY A 2 8.33 12.98 -15.77
CA GLY A 2 7.58 11.76 -15.43
C GLY A 2 6.58 12.02 -14.30
N VAL A 3 5.81 11.00 -13.91
CA VAL A 3 4.74 11.15 -12.91
C VAL A 3 4.89 10.16 -11.76
N ILE A 4 4.53 10.63 -10.56
CA ILE A 4 4.39 9.81 -9.36
C ILE A 4 2.90 9.53 -9.18
N LEU A 5 2.52 8.26 -9.09
CA LEU A 5 1.13 7.85 -8.86
C LEU A 5 0.92 7.48 -7.40
N PRO A 6 0.19 8.30 -6.62
CA PRO A 6 -0.26 7.93 -5.28
C PRO A 6 -1.55 7.11 -5.33
N PRO A 7 -1.99 6.53 -4.20
CA PRO A 7 -3.29 5.90 -4.11
C PRO A 7 -4.44 6.85 -4.44
N PRO A 8 -5.51 6.39 -5.12
CA PRO A 8 -5.68 5.02 -5.64
C PRO A 8 -5.05 4.79 -7.02
N LEU A 9 -4.50 5.83 -7.66
CA LEU A 9 -3.97 5.75 -9.04
C LEU A 9 -2.78 4.80 -9.17
N CYS A 10 -2.02 4.59 -8.08
CA CYS A 10 -0.93 3.63 -8.01
C CYS A 10 -1.34 2.18 -8.34
N ASP A 11 -2.63 1.86 -8.22
CA ASP A 11 -3.20 0.53 -8.48
C ASP A 11 -4.08 0.50 -9.74
N SER A 12 -4.24 1.65 -10.41
CA SER A 12 -5.10 1.79 -11.59
C SER A 12 -4.39 1.28 -12.84
N ARG A 13 -4.66 0.03 -13.22
CA ARG A 13 -4.15 -0.54 -14.49
C ARG A 13 -4.51 0.32 -15.69
N GLN A 14 -5.72 0.91 -15.72
CA GLN A 14 -6.12 1.79 -16.80
C GLN A 14 -5.20 3.01 -16.90
N THR A 15 -5.02 3.73 -15.79
CA THR A 15 -4.17 4.93 -15.75
C THR A 15 -2.73 4.60 -16.11
N ILE A 16 -2.20 3.49 -15.59
CA ILE A 16 -0.83 3.04 -15.86
C ILE A 16 -0.67 2.69 -17.34
N ASN A 17 -1.61 1.95 -17.93
CA ASN A 17 -1.56 1.60 -19.35
C ASN A 17 -1.68 2.83 -20.26
N GLU A 18 -2.50 3.82 -19.89
CA GLU A 18 -2.63 5.05 -20.66
C GLU A 18 -1.35 5.89 -20.66
N LEU A 19 -0.63 5.92 -19.53
CA LEU A 19 0.65 6.62 -19.38
C LEU A 19 1.78 5.87 -20.10
N ASP A 20 1.80 4.54 -19.98
CA ASP A 20 2.75 3.66 -20.67
C ASP A 20 2.59 3.75 -22.20
N ALA A 21 1.35 3.73 -22.70
CA ALA A 21 1.05 3.90 -24.13
C ALA A 21 1.49 5.26 -24.69
N ARG A 22 1.66 6.27 -23.83
CA ARG A 22 2.19 7.60 -24.17
C ARG A 22 3.70 7.73 -23.95
N GLY A 23 4.37 6.67 -23.50
CA GLY A 23 5.79 6.67 -23.20
C GLY A 23 6.17 7.56 -22.01
N ILE A 24 5.23 7.84 -21.11
CA ILE A 24 5.46 8.68 -19.93
C ILE A 24 6.02 7.80 -18.80
N PRO A 25 7.22 8.06 -18.26
CA PRO A 25 7.76 7.31 -17.14
C PRO A 25 6.90 7.46 -15.87
N VAL A 26 6.63 6.33 -15.21
CA VAL A 26 5.77 6.25 -14.02
C VAL A 26 6.49 5.59 -12.86
N VAL A 27 6.31 6.15 -11.66
CA VAL A 27 6.62 5.47 -10.39
C VAL A 27 5.37 5.44 -9.52
N ALA A 28 4.94 4.27 -9.09
CA ALA A 28 3.88 4.12 -8.10
C ALA A 28 4.42 4.29 -6.68
N VAL A 29 3.62 4.88 -5.80
CA VAL A 29 3.92 4.94 -4.36
C VAL A 29 2.77 4.36 -3.55
N ALA A 30 3.11 3.64 -2.48
CA ALA A 30 2.14 3.07 -1.54
C ALA A 30 1.08 2.14 -2.20
N SER A 31 1.46 1.42 -3.25
CA SER A 31 0.66 0.32 -3.79
C SER A 31 0.77 -0.92 -2.89
N GLY A 32 -0.32 -1.67 -2.72
CA GLY A 32 -0.35 -2.91 -1.96
C GLY A 32 0.31 -4.09 -2.67
N ALA A 33 0.57 -4.01 -3.97
CA ALA A 33 1.19 -5.10 -4.73
C ALA A 33 2.11 -4.54 -5.83
N PRO A 34 3.22 -5.22 -6.16
CA PRO A 34 4.05 -4.79 -7.27
C PRO A 34 3.29 -4.96 -8.60
N MET A 35 3.49 -4.02 -9.52
CA MET A 35 3.01 -4.11 -10.89
C MET A 35 4.22 -4.27 -11.81
N ALA A 36 4.21 -5.28 -12.68
CA ALA A 36 5.37 -5.63 -13.51
C ALA A 36 5.78 -4.52 -14.49
N GLN A 37 4.85 -3.63 -14.86
CA GLN A 37 5.05 -2.59 -15.87
C GLN A 37 5.76 -1.34 -15.34
N ILE A 38 5.73 -1.10 -14.02
CA ILE A 38 6.21 0.16 -13.45
C ILE A 38 7.01 -0.06 -12.16
N SER A 39 7.96 0.85 -11.91
CA SER A 39 8.66 0.91 -10.63
C SER A 39 7.70 1.30 -9.50
N SER A 40 7.93 0.77 -8.30
CA SER A 40 7.16 1.14 -7.12
C SER A 40 8.03 1.36 -5.89
N VAL A 41 7.69 2.39 -5.11
CA VAL A 41 8.25 2.61 -3.77
C VAL A 41 7.17 2.30 -2.74
N ARG A 42 7.49 1.36 -1.84
CA ARG A 42 6.54 0.80 -0.88
C ARG A 42 7.26 0.56 0.45
N ILE A 43 6.48 0.44 1.51
CA ILE A 43 6.94 -0.11 2.78
C ILE A 43 6.38 -1.52 2.95
N ASP A 44 6.88 -2.26 3.92
CA ASP A 44 6.26 -3.51 4.34
C ASP A 44 5.09 -3.21 5.27
N ASP A 45 3.91 -2.93 4.68
CA ASP A 45 2.69 -2.63 5.44
C ASP A 45 2.25 -3.75 6.38
N TYR A 46 2.56 -5.01 6.04
CA TYR A 46 2.29 -6.16 6.90
C TYR A 46 3.16 -6.11 8.16
N GLN A 47 4.48 -5.98 7.98
CA GLN A 47 5.41 -5.90 9.12
C GLN A 47 5.19 -4.63 9.94
N ALA A 48 4.83 -3.51 9.32
CA ALA A 48 4.50 -2.28 10.02
C ALA A 48 3.27 -2.46 10.94
N ALA A 49 2.20 -3.08 10.42
CA ALA A 49 1.01 -3.38 11.22
C ALA A 49 1.31 -4.37 12.36
N ARG A 50 2.12 -5.40 12.09
CA ARG A 50 2.54 -6.37 13.10
C ARG A 50 3.37 -5.72 14.21
N ALA A 51 4.29 -4.82 13.84
CA ALA A 51 5.17 -4.12 14.77
C ALA A 51 4.37 -3.23 15.73
N ILE A 52 3.39 -2.47 15.23
CA ILE A 52 2.58 -1.60 16.11
C ILE A 52 1.69 -2.41 17.05
N VAL A 53 1.11 -3.53 16.60
CA VAL A 53 0.33 -4.41 17.48
C VAL A 53 1.21 -5.04 18.56
N ALA A 54 2.40 -5.55 18.19
CA ALA A 54 3.36 -6.09 19.15
C ALA A 54 3.76 -5.05 20.20
N HIS A 55 4.06 -3.83 19.77
CA HIS A 55 4.40 -2.74 20.67
C HIS A 55 3.28 -2.42 21.67
N LEU A 56 2.02 -2.39 21.23
CA LEU A 56 0.88 -2.18 22.13
C LEU A 56 0.74 -3.33 23.15
N ILE A 57 0.99 -4.57 22.74
CA ILE A 57 0.96 -5.73 23.64
C ILE A 57 2.06 -5.62 24.71
N GLU A 58 3.26 -5.20 24.32
CA GLU A 58 4.41 -4.95 25.22
C GLU A 58 4.09 -3.87 26.27
N LEU A 59 3.33 -2.84 25.88
CA LEU A 59 2.82 -1.81 26.80
C LEU A 59 1.69 -2.31 27.72
N GLY A 60 1.25 -3.56 27.58
CA GLY A 60 0.22 -4.16 28.43
C GLY A 60 -1.19 -4.13 27.86
N HIS A 61 -1.40 -3.62 26.64
CA HIS A 61 -2.72 -3.64 26.01
C HIS A 61 -3.14 -5.09 25.69
N ARG A 62 -4.44 -5.38 25.82
CA ARG A 62 -5.04 -6.71 25.55
C ARG A 62 -6.24 -6.67 24.62
N ARG A 63 -6.88 -5.50 24.48
CA ARG A 63 -8.05 -5.29 23.62
C ARG A 63 -7.66 -4.25 22.57
N ILE A 64 -7.14 -4.73 21.45
CA ILE A 64 -6.63 -3.88 20.36
C ILE A 64 -7.55 -4.09 19.16
N ALA A 65 -8.08 -3.02 18.60
CA ALA A 65 -8.95 -3.06 17.42
C ALA A 65 -8.31 -2.30 16.26
N LEU A 66 -8.50 -2.80 15.03
CA LEU A 66 -8.11 -2.12 13.80
C LEU A 66 -9.33 -1.43 13.18
N ILE A 67 -9.24 -0.11 13.00
CA ILE A 67 -10.18 0.64 12.15
C ILE A 67 -9.67 0.55 10.71
N LYS A 68 -10.41 -0.15 9.86
CA LYS A 68 -10.05 -0.35 8.45
C LYS A 68 -10.42 0.88 7.60
N GLY A 69 -9.59 1.17 6.61
CA GLY A 69 -9.85 2.20 5.60
C GLY A 69 -10.67 1.66 4.42
N ASP A 70 -10.69 2.44 3.33
CA ASP A 70 -11.32 2.03 2.07
C ASP A 70 -10.72 0.69 1.59
N PRO A 71 -11.54 -0.35 1.34
CA PRO A 71 -11.08 -1.62 0.80
C PRO A 71 -10.34 -1.52 -0.54
N LYS A 72 -10.56 -0.45 -1.31
CA LYS A 72 -9.86 -0.18 -2.57
C LYS A 72 -8.45 0.37 -2.36
N HIS A 73 -8.12 0.86 -1.17
CA HIS A 73 -6.76 1.22 -0.81
C HIS A 73 -5.98 -0.07 -0.53
N THR A 74 -5.30 -0.57 -1.54
CA THR A 74 -4.73 -1.93 -1.54
C THR A 74 -3.79 -2.25 -0.35
N PRO A 75 -3.01 -1.32 0.22
CA PRO A 75 -2.25 -1.59 1.45
C PRO A 75 -3.12 -1.94 2.67
N SER A 76 -4.40 -1.54 2.69
CA SER A 76 -5.31 -1.81 3.81
C SER A 76 -5.48 -3.31 4.07
N ALA A 77 -5.40 -4.16 3.03
CA ALA A 77 -5.44 -5.61 3.19
C ALA A 77 -4.18 -6.15 3.89
N LEU A 78 -3.00 -5.67 3.51
CA LEU A 78 -1.73 -6.04 4.15
C LEU A 78 -1.70 -5.63 5.63
N ARG A 79 -2.17 -4.41 5.94
CA ARG A 79 -2.26 -3.93 7.33
C ARG A 79 -3.25 -4.76 8.15
N THR A 80 -4.37 -5.17 7.55
CA THR A 80 -5.33 -6.06 8.20
C THR A 80 -4.69 -7.41 8.51
N ASN A 81 -3.94 -7.96 7.56
CA ASN A 81 -3.26 -9.25 7.76
C ASN A 81 -2.13 -9.16 8.80
N GLY A 82 -1.40 -8.04 8.87
CA GLY A 82 -0.36 -7.85 9.89
C GLY A 82 -0.91 -7.55 11.30
N TYR A 83 -2.16 -7.12 11.40
CA TYR A 83 -2.87 -6.93 12.66
C TYR A 83 -3.35 -8.26 13.29
N LEU A 84 -3.75 -9.23 12.45
CA LEU A 84 -4.23 -10.55 12.86
C LEU A 84 -3.09 -11.48 13.28
#